data_AF-A0A3A9FGK9-F1
#
_entry.id   AF-A0A3A9FGK9-F1
#
_cell.length_a   1.000
_cell.length_b   1.000
_cell.length_c   1.000
_cell.angle_alpha   90.00
_cell.angle_beta   90.00
_cell.angle_gamma   90.00
#
_symmetry.space_group_name_H-M   'P 1'
#
loop_
_entity.id
_entity.type
_entity.pdbx_description
1 polymer ?
#
loop_
_entity_poly.entity_id
_entity_poly.type
_entity_poly.pdbx_seq_one_letter_code
_entity_poly.pdbx_strand_id
1 'polypeptide(L)'
;MKNLKKVLACILLSLCMTMVVSSDLPGLNVISTVEAASRVKINKTKASLVKGKTLQLKISGTSKKIKWSSSKKSVATVSSKGKVTAKKKGTTTITAKVGSKKYTCKITVKEPTPKLSKTSLTLKVGQSSTLKLTGTSSKIKWSSSKKSVATVSSKGKVTAKKKGTATITAKVGSKKYTCKVTVKAAPASTPAPTPTPVPTPTPDPTPTPVPTPTPDPVPSEPTIADNYKALKNYILTYGSVNSSGNKFIKLNKNYQSDTYSWGIVYELAADKLNFIYTSNTINPKTQSSLNMYVDLQNSNIVTPKFTFVMYSPQIGFQTTAQIVASNYTGNQDIYFSVIKTIGSASSSSIQKICNSDLQLAFVGWEELLAGKTGLTLKKLGFLAYSAN
;
A
#
# COMPACT_ATOMS: atom_id res chain seq x y z
N MET A 1 7.02 15.04 -61.42
CA MET A 1 7.66 14.04 -60.54
C MET A 1 7.06 14.13 -59.14
N LYS A 2 6.34 13.07 -58.73
CA LYS A 2 5.93 12.69 -57.36
C LYS A 2 5.23 13.74 -56.46
N ASN A 3 3.90 13.63 -56.44
CA ASN A 3 3.01 13.52 -55.27
C ASN A 3 3.16 14.57 -54.15
N LEU A 4 2.26 15.54 -53.97
CA LEU A 4 0.85 15.38 -53.57
C LEU A 4 0.63 14.35 -52.44
N LYS A 5 0.55 14.84 -51.20
CA LYS A 5 -0.38 14.43 -50.12
C LYS A 5 -0.35 15.58 -49.08
N LYS A 6 -1.40 16.40 -49.01
CA LYS A 6 -2.54 16.25 -48.08
C LYS A 6 -2.06 16.42 -46.61
N VAL A 7 -2.60 17.28 -45.75
CA VAL A 7 -3.93 17.92 -45.70
C VAL A 7 -3.99 18.84 -44.45
N LEU A 8 -4.68 20.00 -44.60
CA LEU A 8 -5.36 20.88 -43.61
C LEU A 8 -4.57 21.39 -42.37
N ALA A 9 -4.34 22.69 -42.14
CA ALA A 9 -5.19 23.90 -42.23
C ALA A 9 -6.34 23.99 -41.19
N CYS A 10 -6.48 25.20 -40.63
CA CYS A 10 -7.66 25.78 -39.96
C CYS A 10 -7.84 25.45 -38.46
N ILE A 11 -8.14 26.39 -37.54
CA ILE A 11 -8.53 27.80 -37.60
C ILE A 11 -8.29 28.43 -36.20
N LEU A 12 -7.96 29.71 -36.20
CA LEU A 12 -7.83 30.69 -35.11
C LEU A 12 -9.14 30.98 -34.32
N LEU A 13 -9.00 31.86 -33.30
CA LEU A 13 -9.98 32.71 -32.56
C LEU A 13 -10.61 32.10 -31.29
N SER A 14 -10.77 32.80 -30.16
CA SER A 14 -10.71 34.24 -29.87
C SER A 14 -10.70 34.46 -28.33
N LEU A 15 -9.87 35.38 -27.82
CA LEU A 15 -10.36 36.61 -27.17
C LEU A 15 -9.19 37.54 -26.76
N CYS A 16 -9.11 38.68 -27.44
CA CYS A 16 -8.33 39.86 -27.06
C CYS A 16 -8.88 40.50 -25.77
N MET A 17 -8.00 41.06 -24.95
CA MET A 17 -8.21 42.41 -24.40
C MET A 17 -6.84 43.03 -24.10
N THR A 18 -6.44 43.96 -24.96
CA THR A 18 -5.31 44.86 -24.79
C THR A 18 -5.69 45.99 -23.85
N MET A 19 -4.84 46.31 -22.88
CA MET A 19 -4.66 47.69 -22.43
C MET A 19 -3.16 47.98 -22.32
N VAL A 20 -2.72 48.88 -23.19
CA VAL A 20 -1.44 49.59 -23.10
C VAL A 20 -1.67 50.77 -22.18
N VAL A 21 -0.83 50.93 -21.16
CA VAL A 21 -0.51 52.23 -20.55
C VAL A 21 1.00 52.30 -20.29
N SER A 22 1.66 53.03 -21.20
CA SER A 22 2.64 54.11 -20.99
C SER A 22 3.85 53.94 -20.05
N SER A 23 5.02 53.97 -20.69
CA SER A 23 6.26 54.75 -20.43
C SER A 23 6.86 54.93 -19.03
N ASP A 24 8.17 54.62 -19.01
CA ASP A 24 9.28 55.09 -18.15
C ASP A 24 9.53 54.42 -16.79
N LEU A 25 10.70 53.78 -16.68
CA LEU A 25 11.77 54.19 -15.75
C LEU A 25 13.12 53.52 -16.14
N PRO A 26 14.27 54.20 -15.92
CA PRO A 26 15.60 53.73 -16.24
C PRO A 26 16.15 52.82 -15.13
N GLY A 27 16.97 51.84 -15.49
CA GLY A 27 17.66 51.02 -14.49
C GLY A 27 18.20 49.72 -15.05
N LEU A 28 19.37 49.79 -15.69
CA LEU A 28 20.18 48.63 -16.02
C LEU A 28 20.71 48.02 -14.71
N ASN A 29 19.93 47.16 -14.07
CA ASN A 29 20.39 46.39 -12.92
C ASN A 29 21.04 45.11 -13.45
N VAL A 30 22.37 45.11 -13.55
CA VAL A 30 23.15 43.87 -13.75
C VAL A 30 22.99 43.05 -12.48
N ILE A 31 22.00 42.16 -12.47
CA ILE A 31 21.83 41.18 -11.41
C ILE A 31 22.97 40.17 -11.58
N SER A 32 24.07 40.42 -10.88
CA SER A 32 25.08 39.41 -10.61
C SER A 32 24.40 38.26 -9.91
N THR A 33 24.18 37.16 -10.63
CA THR A 33 23.71 35.90 -10.07
C THR A 33 24.85 35.32 -9.23
N VAL A 34 24.91 35.73 -7.96
CA VAL A 34 25.64 34.96 -6.95
C VAL A 34 24.91 33.62 -6.81
N GLU A 35 25.44 32.62 -7.51
CA GLU A 35 25.04 31.23 -7.38
C GLU A 35 25.18 30.84 -5.91
N ALA A 36 24.06 30.84 -5.18
CA ALA A 36 24.03 30.46 -3.78
C ALA A 36 24.49 29.00 -3.68
N ALA A 37 25.76 28.81 -3.35
CA ALA A 37 26.38 27.50 -3.23
C ALA A 37 25.51 26.60 -2.35
N SER A 38 24.92 25.57 -2.96
CA SER A 38 24.04 24.64 -2.27
C SER A 38 24.72 24.10 -1.01
N ARG A 39 24.12 24.34 0.17
CA ARG A 39 24.72 23.92 1.43
C ARG A 39 24.85 22.39 1.46
N VAL A 40 26.08 21.91 1.68
CA VAL A 40 26.36 20.48 1.79
C VAL A 40 25.52 19.88 2.92
N LYS A 41 24.69 18.88 2.59
CA LYS A 41 23.75 18.25 3.54
C LYS A 41 23.77 16.73 3.44
N ILE A 42 23.57 16.07 4.58
CA ILE A 42 23.29 14.63 4.64
C ILE A 42 21.78 14.39 4.63
N ASN A 43 21.33 13.43 3.84
CA ASN A 43 19.90 13.14 3.67
C ASN A 43 19.18 12.68 4.96
N LYS A 44 19.93 12.14 5.93
CA LYS A 44 19.39 11.70 7.24
C LYS A 44 20.44 11.90 8.33
N THR A 45 20.02 12.51 9.44
CA THR A 45 20.83 12.66 10.66
C THR A 45 20.53 11.58 11.71
N LYS A 46 19.41 10.86 11.56
CA LYS A 46 19.04 9.70 12.36
C LYS A 46 18.27 8.68 11.53
N ALA A 47 18.45 7.39 11.80
CA ALA A 47 17.66 6.33 11.22
C ALA A 47 17.59 5.11 12.14
N SER A 48 16.47 4.40 12.11
CA SER A 48 16.32 3.09 12.73
C SER A 48 16.29 2.02 11.66
N LEU A 49 17.16 1.01 11.77
CA LEU A 49 17.23 -0.11 10.83
C LEU A 49 17.01 -1.42 11.56
N VAL A 50 16.41 -2.39 10.88
CA VAL A 50 16.39 -3.77 11.35
C VAL A 50 17.70 -4.45 10.94
N LYS A 51 18.26 -5.30 11.78
CA LYS A 51 19.45 -6.11 11.45
C LYS A 51 19.32 -6.76 10.05
N GLY A 52 20.38 -6.66 9.26
CA GLY A 52 20.42 -7.13 7.86
C GLY A 52 19.84 -6.16 6.84
N LYS A 53 19.10 -5.12 7.26
CA LYS A 53 18.61 -4.08 6.35
C LYS A 53 19.67 -3.01 6.09
N THR A 54 19.51 -2.34 4.96
CA THR A 54 20.44 -1.32 4.49
C THR A 54 19.76 0.03 4.38
N LEU A 55 20.55 1.10 4.48
CA LEU A 55 20.11 2.47 4.27
C LEU A 55 21.12 3.17 3.36
N GLN A 56 20.62 3.87 2.35
CA GLN A 56 21.46 4.72 1.53
C GLN A 56 21.57 6.11 2.17
N LEU A 57 22.75 6.46 2.67
CA LEU A 57 23.08 7.83 3.01
C LEU A 57 23.61 8.54 1.77
N LYS A 58 23.20 9.78 1.57
CA LYS A 58 23.62 10.63 0.46
C LYS A 58 24.05 11.98 1.02
N ILE A 59 25.16 12.49 0.51
CA ILE A 59 25.57 13.88 0.66
C ILE A 59 25.20 14.59 -0.63
N SER A 60 24.48 15.71 -0.53
CA SER A 60 24.17 16.59 -1.67
C SER A 60 24.82 17.95 -1.48
N GLY A 61 25.00 18.70 -2.56
CA GLY A 61 25.61 20.03 -2.56
C GLY A 61 27.13 20.03 -2.57
N THR A 62 27.75 18.91 -2.96
CA THR A 62 29.20 18.81 -3.14
C THR A 62 29.55 17.84 -4.26
N SER A 63 30.57 18.19 -5.04
CA SER A 63 31.28 17.29 -5.96
C SER A 63 32.52 16.65 -5.31
N LYS A 64 32.86 17.04 -4.07
CA LYS A 64 34.05 16.53 -3.37
C LYS A 64 33.88 15.07 -2.98
N LYS A 65 34.98 14.32 -2.98
CA LYS A 65 35.04 12.92 -2.54
C LYS A 65 34.59 12.80 -1.08
N ILE A 66 33.71 11.84 -0.81
CA ILE A 66 33.14 11.58 0.51
C ILE A 66 33.85 10.38 1.14
N LYS A 67 34.40 10.56 2.34
CA LYS A 67 34.95 9.45 3.15
C LYS A 67 33.95 9.03 4.21
N TRP A 68 33.45 7.81 4.11
CA TRP A 68 32.49 7.23 5.05
C TRP A 68 33.17 6.42 6.14
N SER A 69 32.70 6.55 7.38
CA SER A 69 33.14 5.74 8.52
C SER A 69 31.97 5.42 9.45
N SER A 70 32.11 4.36 10.24
CA SER A 70 31.17 4.00 11.32
C SER A 70 31.92 3.98 12.64
N SER A 71 31.36 4.60 13.68
CA SER A 71 31.96 4.57 15.02
C SER A 71 31.93 3.17 15.66
N LYS A 72 30.96 2.33 15.29
CA LYS A 72 30.87 0.92 15.71
C LYS A 72 30.53 0.03 14.51
N LYS A 73 31.57 -0.45 13.80
CA LYS A 73 31.43 -1.35 12.64
C LYS A 73 30.72 -2.68 12.97
N SER A 74 30.73 -3.11 14.23
CA SER A 74 29.98 -4.28 14.71
C SER A 74 28.46 -4.05 14.74
N VAL A 75 28.02 -2.80 14.90
CA VAL A 75 26.60 -2.40 14.92
C VAL A 75 26.10 -2.10 13.52
N ALA A 76 26.83 -1.27 12.74
CA ALA A 76 26.55 -1.05 11.33
C ALA A 76 27.82 -0.67 10.56
N THR A 77 27.93 -1.11 9.31
CA THR A 77 28.99 -0.69 8.38
C THR A 77 28.44 0.26 7.33
N VAL A 78 29.30 1.01 6.66
CA VAL A 78 28.95 1.88 5.54
C VAL A 78 29.95 1.64 4.41
N SER A 79 29.46 1.48 3.17
CA SER A 79 30.33 1.34 1.99
C SER A 79 30.88 2.69 1.54
N SER A 80 31.85 2.68 0.62
CA SER A 80 32.37 3.89 -0.04
C SER A 80 31.28 4.72 -0.75
N LYS A 81 30.19 4.06 -1.16
CA LYS A 81 29.02 4.69 -1.81
C LYS A 81 27.95 5.16 -0.80
N GLY A 82 28.18 5.08 0.50
CA GLY A 82 27.21 5.51 1.52
C GLY A 82 26.10 4.50 1.86
N LYS A 83 26.22 3.25 1.39
CA LYS A 83 25.28 2.17 1.73
C LYS A 83 25.60 1.65 3.13
N VAL A 84 24.79 2.05 4.10
CA VAL A 84 24.83 1.58 5.49
C VAL A 84 24.19 0.19 5.56
N THR A 85 24.83 -0.76 6.24
CA THR A 85 24.33 -2.11 6.49
C THR A 85 24.25 -2.35 7.99
N ALA A 86 23.05 -2.63 8.50
CA ALA A 86 22.81 -2.92 9.90
C ALA A 86 23.27 -4.35 10.25
N LYS A 87 24.14 -4.52 11.24
CA LYS A 87 24.77 -5.79 11.61
C LYS A 87 24.32 -6.36 12.95
N LYS A 88 24.27 -5.54 14.00
CA LYS A 88 23.93 -5.98 15.36
C LYS A 88 23.09 -4.92 16.06
N LYS A 89 22.14 -5.35 16.90
CA LYS A 89 21.38 -4.43 17.76
C LYS A 89 22.31 -3.49 18.53
N GLY A 90 21.94 -2.21 18.55
CA GLY A 90 22.70 -1.17 19.22
C GLY A 90 22.64 0.14 18.44
N THR A 91 23.44 1.10 18.86
CA THR A 91 23.51 2.41 18.23
C THR A 91 24.94 2.71 17.79
N THR A 92 25.09 3.22 16.56
CA THR A 92 26.36 3.68 16.00
C THR A 92 26.14 4.99 15.26
N THR A 93 27.21 5.75 15.05
CA THR A 93 27.18 6.97 14.24
C THR A 93 27.93 6.69 12.95
N ILE A 94 27.27 6.94 11.82
CA ILE A 94 27.89 6.95 10.51
C ILE A 94 28.32 8.38 10.21
N THR A 95 29.59 8.56 9.85
CA THR A 95 30.17 9.87 9.52
C THR A 95 30.52 9.91 8.03
N ALA A 96 30.07 10.97 7.36
CA ALA A 96 30.53 11.36 6.04
C ALA A 96 31.48 12.55 6.20
N LYS A 97 32.74 12.39 5.80
CA LYS A 97 33.72 13.48 5.78
C LYS A 97 33.84 14.03 4.37
N VAL A 98 33.62 15.35 4.23
CA VAL A 98 33.72 16.11 2.97
C VAL A 98 34.73 17.23 3.20
N GLY A 99 35.97 17.03 2.74
CA GLY A 99 37.09 17.89 3.14
C GLY A 99 37.29 17.88 4.66
N SER A 100 37.27 19.05 5.30
CA SER A 100 37.36 19.20 6.76
C SER A 100 36.02 18.99 7.49
N LYS A 101 34.88 19.13 6.78
CA LYS A 101 33.54 19.07 7.38
C LYS A 101 33.08 17.63 7.60
N LYS A 102 32.36 17.38 8.70
CA LYS A 102 31.80 16.08 9.07
C LYS A 102 30.28 16.18 9.13
N TYR A 103 29.61 15.19 8.56
CA TYR A 103 28.16 15.01 8.62
C TYR A 103 27.85 13.67 9.25
N THR A 104 26.95 13.63 10.22
CA THR A 104 26.70 12.42 11.02
C THR A 104 25.28 11.94 10.91
N CYS A 105 25.11 10.63 10.85
CA CYS A 105 23.83 9.95 10.96
C CYS A 105 23.87 8.95 12.13
N LYS A 106 23.01 9.15 13.14
CA LYS A 106 22.81 8.19 14.23
C LYS A 106 21.98 7.01 13.73
N ILE A 107 22.58 5.83 13.68
CA ILE A 107 21.93 4.59 13.28
C ILE A 107 21.59 3.78 14.53
N THR A 108 20.30 3.55 14.74
CA THR A 108 19.80 2.62 15.75
C THR A 108 19.41 1.32 15.07
N VAL A 109 20.14 0.25 15.35
CA VAL A 109 19.82 -1.09 14.85
C VAL A 109 18.94 -1.80 15.86
N LYS A 110 17.77 -2.25 15.39
CA LYS A 110 16.84 -3.10 16.11
C LYS A 110 17.02 -4.55 15.64
N GLU A 111 16.83 -5.51 16.54
CA GLU A 111 16.63 -6.90 16.10
C GLU A 111 15.30 -6.99 15.35
N PRO A 112 15.19 -7.87 14.33
CA PRO A 112 13.90 -8.16 13.76
C PRO A 112 13.00 -8.73 14.85
N THR A 113 11.77 -8.22 14.92
CA THR A 113 10.77 -8.76 15.84
C THR A 113 10.16 -9.97 15.17
N PRO A 114 10.24 -11.17 15.79
CA PRO A 114 9.63 -12.32 15.16
C PRO A 114 8.12 -12.12 15.04
N LYS A 115 7.56 -12.39 13.86
CA LYS A 115 6.13 -12.23 13.56
C LYS A 115 5.58 -13.47 12.89
N LEU A 116 4.53 -14.02 13.49
CA LEU A 116 3.82 -15.18 12.97
C LEU A 116 2.97 -14.74 11.77
N SER A 117 2.99 -15.53 10.70
CA SER A 117 2.28 -15.19 9.46
C SER A 117 0.77 -15.08 9.65
N LYS A 118 0.20 -15.82 10.61
CA LYS A 118 -1.22 -15.82 10.96
C LYS A 118 -1.37 -16.10 12.45
N THR A 119 -2.32 -15.43 13.09
CA THR A 119 -2.71 -15.67 14.49
C THR A 119 -3.97 -16.53 14.60
N SER A 120 -4.66 -16.77 13.48
CA SER A 120 -5.77 -17.72 13.37
C SER A 120 -5.74 -18.45 12.03
N LEU A 121 -6.27 -19.67 12.01
CA LEU A 121 -6.42 -20.52 10.84
C LEU A 121 -7.74 -21.28 10.96
N THR A 122 -8.48 -21.36 9.86
CA THR A 122 -9.62 -22.26 9.74
C THR A 122 -9.32 -23.27 8.64
N LEU A 123 -9.36 -24.56 8.96
CA LEU A 123 -9.04 -25.66 8.05
C LEU A 123 -10.16 -26.71 8.10
N LYS A 124 -10.42 -27.41 7.00
CA LYS A 124 -11.22 -28.65 7.04
C LYS A 124 -10.34 -29.83 7.42
N VAL A 125 -10.92 -30.89 8.01
CA VAL A 125 -10.21 -32.16 8.25
C VAL A 125 -9.50 -32.61 6.97
N GLY A 126 -8.24 -33.01 7.09
CA GLY A 126 -7.37 -33.40 5.97
C GLY A 126 -6.59 -32.23 5.32
N GLN A 127 -7.03 -30.98 5.50
CA GLN A 127 -6.31 -29.83 4.94
C GLN A 127 -5.05 -29.48 5.74
N SER A 128 -4.14 -28.76 5.08
CA SER A 128 -2.95 -28.22 5.72
C SER A 128 -2.66 -26.77 5.33
N SER A 129 -2.00 -26.03 6.21
CA SER A 129 -1.53 -24.67 5.94
C SER A 129 -0.22 -24.42 6.66
N THR A 130 0.69 -23.67 6.05
CA THR A 130 2.01 -23.41 6.62
C THR A 130 2.00 -22.09 7.39
N LEU A 131 2.32 -22.14 8.68
CA LEU A 131 2.66 -20.98 9.48
C LEU A 131 4.15 -20.66 9.32
N LYS A 132 4.46 -19.40 9.03
CA LYS A 132 5.83 -18.90 8.95
C LYS A 132 6.06 -17.92 10.09
N LEU A 133 7.07 -18.18 10.92
CA LEU A 133 7.54 -17.19 11.89
C LEU A 133 8.72 -16.45 11.24
N THR A 134 8.46 -15.24 10.77
CA THR A 134 9.45 -14.37 10.14
C THR A 134 10.16 -13.53 11.19
N GLY A 135 11.23 -12.82 10.82
CA GLY A 135 11.89 -11.89 11.73
C GLY A 135 12.74 -12.56 12.82
N THR A 136 13.17 -13.80 12.57
CA THR A 136 14.11 -14.55 13.41
C THR A 136 15.01 -15.39 12.51
N SER A 137 16.29 -15.50 12.88
CA SER A 137 17.21 -16.51 12.33
C SER A 137 17.38 -17.70 13.27
N SER A 138 16.82 -17.62 14.47
CA SER A 138 16.91 -18.67 15.48
C SER A 138 15.97 -19.83 15.16
N LYS A 139 16.38 -21.03 15.54
CA LYS A 139 15.59 -22.27 15.40
C LYS A 139 14.22 -22.11 16.05
N ILE A 140 13.17 -22.42 15.29
CA ILE A 140 11.77 -22.32 15.73
C ILE A 140 11.32 -23.69 16.22
N LYS A 141 10.80 -23.76 17.45
CA LYS A 141 10.18 -24.97 17.99
C LYS A 141 8.66 -24.86 17.87
N TRP A 142 8.08 -25.66 16.99
CA TRP A 142 6.64 -25.74 16.80
C TRP A 142 6.01 -26.76 17.74
N SER A 143 4.81 -26.47 18.22
CA SER A 143 4.01 -27.37 19.06
C SER A 143 2.53 -27.12 18.85
N SER A 144 1.70 -28.13 19.16
CA SER A 144 0.24 -28.03 19.15
C SER A 144 -0.28 -28.35 20.54
N SER A 145 -1.26 -27.58 21.02
CA SER A 145 -1.95 -27.86 22.28
C SER A 145 -2.86 -29.09 22.21
N LYS A 146 -3.36 -29.45 21.01
CA LYS A 146 -4.22 -30.64 20.79
C LYS A 146 -3.84 -31.34 19.49
N LYS A 147 -2.87 -32.26 19.56
CA LYS A 147 -2.36 -33.02 18.38
C LYS A 147 -3.43 -33.89 17.71
N SER A 148 -4.47 -34.30 18.43
CA SER A 148 -5.63 -35.01 17.87
C SER A 148 -6.50 -34.12 16.98
N VAL A 149 -6.48 -32.81 17.20
CA VAL A 149 -7.23 -31.81 16.42
C VAL A 149 -6.37 -31.26 15.28
N ALA A 150 -5.15 -30.79 15.58
CA ALA A 150 -4.22 -30.31 14.57
C ALA A 150 -2.76 -30.60 14.97
N THR A 151 -1.93 -31.01 14.02
CA THR A 151 -0.49 -31.18 14.20
C THR A 151 0.28 -30.09 13.47
N VAL A 152 1.51 -29.83 13.88
CA VAL A 152 2.42 -28.90 13.17
C VAL A 152 3.78 -29.56 12.99
N SER A 153 4.36 -29.44 11.79
CA SER A 153 5.70 -29.95 11.50
C SER A 153 6.79 -28.98 11.97
N SER A 154 8.05 -29.44 11.96
CA SER A 154 9.22 -28.60 12.24
C SER A 154 9.38 -27.41 11.27
N LYS A 155 8.79 -27.50 10.07
CA LYS A 155 8.76 -26.44 9.06
C LYS A 155 7.51 -25.53 9.18
N GLY A 156 6.70 -25.71 10.21
CA GLY A 156 5.48 -24.92 10.45
C GLY A 156 4.25 -25.34 9.63
N LYS A 157 4.29 -26.50 8.94
CA LYS A 157 3.11 -27.03 8.23
C LYS A 157 2.11 -27.57 9.23
N VAL A 158 0.98 -26.91 9.37
CA VAL A 158 -0.16 -27.30 10.21
C VAL A 158 -1.06 -28.24 9.41
N THR A 159 -1.40 -29.40 9.95
CA THR A 159 -2.34 -30.36 9.35
C THR A 159 -3.53 -30.54 10.27
N ALA A 160 -4.73 -30.40 9.71
CA ALA A 160 -6.00 -30.58 10.41
C ALA A 160 -6.41 -32.06 10.44
N LYS A 161 -6.67 -32.59 11.63
CA LYS A 161 -6.95 -34.02 11.85
C LYS A 161 -8.39 -34.29 12.27
N LYS A 162 -8.93 -33.53 13.22
CA LYS A 162 -10.28 -33.74 13.76
C LYS A 162 -10.96 -32.40 14.01
N LYS A 163 -12.28 -32.33 13.82
CA LYS A 163 -13.11 -31.16 14.18
C LYS A 163 -12.80 -30.72 15.62
N GLY A 164 -12.58 -29.42 15.81
CA GLY A 164 -12.22 -28.85 17.11
C GLY A 164 -11.30 -27.65 17.00
N THR A 165 -10.79 -27.17 18.13
CA THR A 165 -9.83 -26.06 18.17
C THR A 165 -8.52 -26.50 18.82
N ALA A 166 -7.38 -26.13 18.21
CA ALA A 166 -6.04 -26.31 18.75
C ALA A 166 -5.25 -25.00 18.67
N THR A 167 -4.28 -24.80 19.55
CA THR A 167 -3.36 -23.67 19.49
C THR A 167 -2.00 -24.18 19.03
N ILE A 168 -1.55 -23.68 17.88
CA ILE A 168 -0.20 -23.92 17.39
C ILE A 168 0.73 -22.85 17.94
N THR A 169 1.80 -23.27 18.60
CA THR A 169 2.79 -22.38 19.20
C THR A 169 4.12 -22.51 18.47
N ALA A 170 4.63 -21.40 17.93
CA ALA A 170 6.01 -21.24 17.53
C ALA A 170 6.81 -20.62 18.69
N LYS A 171 7.82 -21.33 19.19
CA LYS A 171 8.70 -20.84 20.25
C LYS A 171 10.07 -20.50 19.67
N VAL A 172 10.56 -19.30 20.01
CA VAL A 172 11.91 -18.81 19.67
C VAL A 172 12.55 -18.28 20.94
N GLY A 173 13.55 -19.01 21.45
CA GLY A 173 14.10 -18.74 22.78
C GLY A 173 12.99 -18.83 23.83
N SER A 174 12.83 -17.79 24.65
CA SER A 174 11.76 -17.67 25.64
C SER A 174 10.42 -17.20 25.08
N LYS A 175 10.39 -16.61 23.87
CA LYS A 175 9.18 -16.01 23.29
C LYS A 175 8.30 -17.06 22.63
N LYS A 176 6.99 -16.94 22.84
CA LYS A 176 5.95 -17.78 22.23
C LYS A 176 5.09 -16.95 21.29
N TYR A 177 4.76 -17.53 20.14
CA TYR A 177 3.87 -16.95 19.15
C TYR A 177 2.79 -17.97 18.84
N THR A 178 1.52 -17.60 19.01
CA THR A 178 0.41 -18.55 18.95
C THR A 178 -0.50 -18.28 17.76
N CYS A 179 -0.98 -19.36 17.16
CA CYS A 179 -2.04 -19.35 16.16
C CYS A 179 -3.18 -20.26 16.61
N LYS A 180 -4.40 -19.73 16.67
CA LYS A 180 -5.62 -20.51 16.94
C LYS A 180 -6.04 -21.22 15.65
N VAL A 181 -6.05 -22.54 15.66
CA VAL A 181 -6.49 -23.37 14.54
C VAL A 181 -7.86 -23.94 14.86
N THR A 182 -8.84 -23.55 14.05
CA THR A 182 -10.20 -24.09 14.08
C THR A 182 -10.34 -25.12 12.95
N VAL A 183 -10.58 -26.36 13.29
CA VAL A 183 -10.81 -27.45 12.33
C VAL A 183 -12.31 -27.67 12.19
N LYS A 184 -12.82 -27.49 10.97
CA LYS A 184 -14.18 -27.85 10.56
C LYS A 184 -14.20 -29.29 10.07
N ALA A 185 -15.34 -29.97 10.19
CA ALA A 185 -15.50 -31.30 9.60
C ALA A 185 -15.25 -31.24 8.08
N ALA A 186 -14.67 -32.31 7.53
CA ALA A 186 -14.75 -32.51 6.09
C ALA A 186 -16.23 -32.75 5.72
N PRO A 187 -16.69 -32.30 4.53
CA PRO A 187 -17.98 -32.76 4.03
C PRO A 187 -17.97 -34.29 4.02
N ALA A 188 -19.03 -34.91 4.56
CA ALA A 188 -19.19 -36.35 4.47
C ALA A 188 -19.18 -36.72 2.98
N SER A 189 -18.33 -37.67 2.59
CA SER A 189 -18.46 -38.29 1.28
C SER A 189 -19.83 -38.97 1.25
N THR A 190 -20.69 -38.54 0.33
CA THR A 190 -21.97 -39.21 0.07
C THR A 190 -21.68 -40.70 -0.18
N PRO A 191 -22.28 -41.64 0.58
CA PRO A 191 -22.10 -43.05 0.29
C PRO A 191 -22.59 -43.34 -1.13
N ALA A 192 -21.82 -44.13 -1.89
CA ALA A 192 -22.22 -44.58 -3.21
C ALA A 192 -23.57 -45.34 -3.09
N PRO A 193 -24.51 -45.16 -4.03
CA PRO A 193 -25.78 -45.86 -3.97
C PRO A 193 -25.55 -47.36 -4.10
N THR A 194 -26.00 -48.11 -3.08
CA THR A 194 -26.10 -49.58 -3.15
C THR A 194 -27.18 -49.94 -4.17
N PRO A 195 -26.94 -50.87 -5.13
CA PRO A 195 -27.98 -51.27 -6.07
C PRO A 195 -29.13 -51.98 -5.34
N THR A 196 -30.36 -51.53 -5.61
CA THR A 196 -31.59 -51.99 -4.97
C THR A 196 -32.13 -53.27 -5.64
N PRO A 197 -32.43 -54.36 -4.91
CA PRO A 197 -33.22 -55.48 -5.42
C PRO A 197 -34.74 -55.20 -5.40
N VAL A 198 -35.46 -55.87 -6.31
CA VAL A 198 -36.89 -55.72 -6.66
C VAL A 198 -37.85 -56.12 -5.51
N PRO A 199 -39.01 -55.46 -5.28
CA PRO A 199 -39.82 -55.63 -4.07
C PRO A 199 -40.89 -56.74 -4.13
N THR A 200 -41.29 -57.22 -2.95
CA THR A 200 -42.48 -58.05 -2.64
C THR A 200 -43.29 -57.33 -1.52
N PRO A 201 -44.65 -57.33 -1.51
CA PRO A 201 -45.43 -56.47 -0.61
C PRO A 201 -45.63 -57.08 0.79
N THR A 202 -45.55 -56.26 1.84
CA THR A 202 -45.87 -56.58 3.26
C THR A 202 -46.20 -55.25 4.00
N PRO A 203 -47.00 -55.25 5.10
CA PRO A 203 -47.86 -54.15 5.51
C PRO A 203 -47.16 -53.02 6.30
N ASP A 204 -47.95 -51.96 6.48
CA ASP A 204 -47.63 -50.58 6.83
C ASP A 204 -46.82 -50.37 8.13
N PRO A 205 -45.65 -49.71 8.08
CA PRO A 205 -44.89 -49.30 9.26
C PRO A 205 -45.24 -47.88 9.75
N THR A 206 -45.19 -47.74 11.07
CA THR A 206 -45.25 -46.50 11.85
C THR A 206 -44.40 -45.37 11.25
N PRO A 207 -44.90 -44.10 11.19
CA PRO A 207 -44.19 -43.01 10.53
C PRO A 207 -42.85 -42.70 11.20
N THR A 208 -41.80 -42.75 10.38
CA THR A 208 -40.45 -42.32 10.75
C THR A 208 -40.39 -40.78 10.72
N PRO A 209 -39.78 -40.10 11.71
CA PRO A 209 -39.68 -38.65 11.73
C PRO A 209 -38.90 -38.14 10.52
N VAL A 210 -39.49 -37.17 9.82
CA VAL A 210 -38.90 -36.46 8.68
C VAL A 210 -37.60 -35.78 9.13
N PRO A 211 -36.44 -36.04 8.47
CA PRO A 211 -35.21 -35.33 8.78
C PRO A 211 -35.41 -33.84 8.46
N THR A 212 -35.12 -32.99 9.44
CA THR A 212 -35.11 -31.54 9.29
C THR A 212 -34.16 -31.16 8.14
N PRO A 213 -34.57 -30.30 7.18
CA PRO A 213 -33.72 -29.89 6.09
C PRO A 213 -32.41 -29.31 6.63
N THR A 214 -31.29 -29.82 6.11
CA THR A 214 -29.97 -29.26 6.43
C THR A 214 -29.94 -27.83 5.89
N PRO A 215 -29.61 -26.82 6.71
CA PRO A 215 -29.57 -25.44 6.23
C PRO A 215 -28.54 -25.33 5.10
N ASP A 216 -28.92 -24.66 4.02
CA ASP A 216 -28.06 -24.44 2.87
C ASP A 216 -26.70 -23.88 3.31
N PRO A 217 -25.60 -24.29 2.66
CA PRO A 217 -24.29 -23.73 2.96
C PRO A 217 -24.33 -22.22 2.72
N VAL A 218 -24.26 -21.46 3.82
CA VAL A 218 -24.19 -20.00 3.78
C VAL A 218 -23.06 -19.58 2.81
N PRO A 219 -23.35 -18.78 1.78
CA PRO A 219 -22.35 -18.34 0.82
C PRO A 219 -21.16 -17.72 1.53
N SER A 220 -19.95 -18.18 1.21
CA SER A 220 -18.74 -17.58 1.75
C SER A 220 -18.58 -16.15 1.25
N GLU A 221 -18.33 -15.21 2.15
CA GLU A 221 -18.13 -13.79 1.83
C GLU A 221 -16.99 -13.61 0.80
N PRO A 222 -17.13 -12.69 -0.18
CA PRO A 222 -16.09 -12.42 -1.18
C PRO A 222 -14.75 -12.03 -0.56
N THR A 223 -13.65 -12.55 -1.10
CA THR A 223 -12.31 -12.17 -0.64
C THR A 223 -11.92 -10.77 -1.13
N ILE A 224 -10.89 -10.16 -0.52
CA ILE A 224 -10.33 -8.88 -1.00
C ILE A 224 -9.93 -8.97 -2.49
N ALA A 225 -9.38 -10.11 -2.92
CA ALA A 225 -9.02 -10.32 -4.33
C ALA A 225 -10.24 -10.39 -5.24
N ASP A 226 -11.33 -11.02 -4.78
CA ASP A 226 -12.58 -11.05 -5.51
C ASP A 226 -13.20 -9.66 -5.63
N ASN A 227 -13.09 -8.84 -4.58
CA ASN A 227 -13.56 -7.44 -4.61
C ASN A 227 -12.75 -6.58 -5.59
N TYR A 228 -11.42 -6.75 -5.69
CA TYR A 228 -10.63 -6.06 -6.72
C TYR A 228 -10.98 -6.52 -8.14
N LYS A 229 -11.24 -7.81 -8.35
CA LYS A 229 -11.73 -8.32 -9.63
C LYS A 229 -13.11 -7.75 -9.97
N ALA A 230 -14.02 -7.69 -9.00
CA ALA A 230 -15.34 -7.11 -9.17
C ALA A 230 -15.23 -5.61 -9.53
N LEU A 231 -14.35 -4.86 -8.87
CA LEU A 231 -14.08 -3.46 -9.20
C LEU A 231 -13.52 -3.30 -10.62
N LYS A 232 -12.50 -4.08 -10.99
CA LYS A 232 -11.93 -4.09 -12.34
C LYS A 232 -13.01 -4.38 -13.40
N ASN A 233 -13.79 -5.43 -13.21
CA ASN A 233 -14.86 -5.82 -14.14
C ASN A 233 -15.92 -4.73 -14.24
N TYR A 234 -16.34 -4.14 -13.13
CA TYR A 234 -17.28 -3.02 -13.13
C TYR A 234 -16.74 -1.85 -13.97
N ILE A 235 -15.48 -1.45 -13.77
CA ILE A 235 -14.86 -0.34 -14.52
C ILE A 235 -14.73 -0.68 -16.01
N LEU A 236 -14.42 -1.92 -16.37
CA LEU A 236 -14.37 -2.35 -17.76
C LEU A 236 -15.74 -2.26 -18.44
N THR A 237 -16.79 -2.71 -17.75
CA THR A 237 -18.16 -2.75 -18.26
C THR A 237 -18.81 -1.37 -18.31
N TYR A 238 -18.73 -0.61 -17.21
CA TYR A 238 -19.51 0.63 -17.02
C TYR A 238 -18.66 1.91 -17.01
N GLY A 239 -17.33 1.79 -17.04
CA GLY A 239 -16.43 2.94 -16.98
C GLY A 239 -16.34 3.72 -18.29
N SER A 240 -16.16 5.03 -18.15
CA SER A 240 -15.81 5.95 -19.25
C SER A 240 -14.39 5.69 -19.75
N VAL A 241 -14.06 6.18 -20.95
CA VAL A 241 -12.73 6.02 -21.57
C VAL A 241 -12.03 7.38 -21.62
N ASN A 242 -10.77 7.44 -21.23
CA ASN A 242 -9.96 8.66 -21.35
C ASN A 242 -9.19 8.71 -22.69
N SER A 243 -8.50 9.81 -22.97
CA SER A 243 -7.73 9.99 -24.21
C SER A 243 -6.60 8.98 -24.42
N SER A 244 -6.12 8.35 -23.34
CA SER A 244 -5.13 7.27 -23.40
C SER A 244 -5.75 5.87 -23.56
N GLY A 245 -7.07 5.79 -23.75
CA GLY A 245 -7.81 4.53 -23.87
C GLY A 245 -8.14 3.83 -22.55
N ASN A 246 -7.69 4.34 -21.40
CA ASN A 246 -7.92 3.73 -20.10
C ASN A 246 -9.38 3.91 -19.64
N LYS A 247 -9.91 2.88 -18.97
CA LYS A 247 -11.26 2.86 -18.42
C LYS A 247 -11.29 3.46 -17.03
N PHE A 248 -12.30 4.25 -16.69
CA PHE A 248 -12.38 4.87 -15.36
C PHE A 248 -13.81 5.16 -14.89
N ILE A 249 -13.95 5.27 -13.57
CA ILE A 249 -15.13 5.85 -12.90
C ILE A 249 -14.69 7.09 -12.13
N LYS A 250 -15.60 8.07 -11.96
CA LYS A 250 -15.31 9.33 -11.26
C LYS A 250 -16.47 9.86 -10.44
N LEU A 251 -16.14 10.70 -9.48
CA LEU A 251 -17.02 11.54 -8.67
C LEU A 251 -16.43 12.96 -8.67
N ASN A 252 -17.26 13.96 -8.93
CA ASN A 252 -16.87 15.37 -8.89
C ASN A 252 -17.75 16.10 -7.88
N LYS A 253 -17.17 17.00 -7.08
CA LYS A 253 -17.90 17.87 -6.17
C LYS A 253 -17.38 19.29 -6.26
N ASN A 254 -18.31 20.24 -6.25
CA ASN A 254 -18.01 21.66 -6.20
C ASN A 254 -18.46 22.17 -4.83
N TYR A 255 -17.58 22.92 -4.16
CA TYR A 255 -17.88 23.56 -2.89
C TYR A 255 -17.53 25.03 -3.02
N GLN A 256 -18.55 25.87 -3.10
CA GLN A 256 -18.39 27.28 -3.48
C GLN A 256 -17.66 27.38 -4.83
N SER A 257 -16.48 28.02 -4.86
CA SER A 257 -15.63 28.15 -6.04
C SER A 257 -14.58 27.06 -6.18
N ASP A 258 -14.47 26.15 -5.20
CA ASP A 258 -13.50 25.06 -5.20
C ASP A 258 -14.06 23.81 -5.91
N THR A 259 -13.18 23.07 -6.57
CA THR A 259 -13.51 21.84 -7.29
C THR A 259 -12.67 20.68 -6.78
N TYR A 260 -13.33 19.56 -6.52
CA TYR A 260 -12.72 18.32 -6.07
C TYR A 260 -13.15 17.18 -6.97
N SER A 261 -12.22 16.28 -7.31
CA SER A 261 -12.52 15.12 -8.15
C SER A 261 -11.80 13.88 -7.65
N TRP A 262 -12.54 12.77 -7.63
CA TRP A 262 -12.05 11.45 -7.27
C TRP A 262 -12.27 10.52 -8.45
N GLY A 263 -11.26 9.72 -8.78
CA GLY A 263 -11.32 8.77 -9.88
C GLY A 263 -10.66 7.44 -9.54
N ILE A 264 -11.15 6.38 -10.17
CA ILE A 264 -10.48 5.08 -10.18
C ILE A 264 -10.30 4.70 -11.64
N VAL A 265 -9.04 4.67 -12.07
CA VAL A 265 -8.64 4.35 -13.44
C VAL A 265 -8.11 2.93 -13.48
N TYR A 266 -8.59 2.13 -14.41
CA TYR A 266 -7.96 0.88 -14.80
C TYR A 266 -7.01 1.15 -15.97
N GLU A 267 -5.71 1.06 -15.69
CA GLU A 267 -4.63 1.24 -16.65
C GLU A 267 -4.44 -0.06 -17.45
N LEU A 268 -5.05 -0.12 -18.65
CA LEU A 268 -5.13 -1.35 -19.46
C LEU A 268 -3.75 -1.95 -19.75
N ALA A 269 -2.80 -1.11 -20.17
CA ALA A 269 -1.46 -1.56 -20.54
C ALA A 269 -0.64 -2.08 -19.36
N ALA A 270 -0.92 -1.60 -18.14
CA ALA A 270 -0.18 -1.97 -16.94
C ALA A 270 -0.88 -3.04 -16.10
N ASP A 271 -2.16 -3.32 -16.37
CA ASP A 271 -3.06 -4.13 -15.54
C ASP A 271 -3.08 -3.65 -14.06
N LYS A 272 -3.26 -2.33 -13.89
CA LYS A 272 -3.24 -1.66 -12.58
C LYS A 272 -4.49 -0.84 -12.35
N LEU A 273 -4.88 -0.71 -11.09
CA LEU A 273 -5.84 0.31 -10.67
C LEU A 273 -5.07 1.51 -10.13
N ASN A 274 -5.44 2.71 -10.55
CA ASN A 274 -4.91 3.96 -10.04
C ASN A 274 -6.06 4.79 -9.48
N PHE A 275 -6.01 5.03 -8.18
CA PHE A 275 -6.93 5.88 -7.46
C PHE A 275 -6.38 7.30 -7.48
N ILE A 276 -7.18 8.23 -8.00
CA ILE A 276 -6.77 9.61 -8.26
C ILE A 276 -7.66 10.54 -7.44
N TYR A 277 -7.04 11.53 -6.81
CA TYR A 277 -7.70 12.69 -6.25
C TYR A 277 -7.08 13.96 -6.82
N THR A 278 -7.91 14.96 -7.12
CA THR A 278 -7.47 16.29 -7.53
C THR A 278 -8.31 17.36 -6.85
N SER A 279 -7.68 18.44 -6.44
CA SER A 279 -8.35 19.65 -5.96
C SER A 279 -7.86 20.87 -6.71
N ASN A 280 -8.78 21.81 -6.97
CA ASN A 280 -8.48 23.18 -7.33
C ASN A 280 -9.24 24.09 -6.38
N THR A 281 -8.52 24.86 -5.59
CA THR A 281 -9.08 25.83 -4.65
C THR A 281 -8.73 27.23 -5.09
N ILE A 282 -9.63 28.19 -4.84
CA ILE A 282 -9.50 29.56 -5.35
C ILE A 282 -8.90 30.50 -4.32
N ASN A 283 -9.18 30.30 -3.02
CA ASN A 283 -8.65 31.15 -1.95
C ASN A 283 -8.26 30.33 -0.70
N PRO A 284 -6.95 30.07 -0.48
CA PRO A 284 -5.83 30.44 -1.34
C PRO A 284 -5.84 29.65 -2.65
N LYS A 285 -5.29 30.22 -3.73
CA LYS A 285 -5.20 29.53 -5.02
C LYS A 285 -4.26 28.33 -4.91
N THR A 286 -4.79 27.12 -4.80
CA THR A 286 -3.98 25.90 -4.75
C THR A 286 -4.52 24.84 -5.70
N GLN A 287 -3.62 24.05 -6.26
CA GLN A 287 -3.96 22.89 -7.07
C GLN A 287 -3.13 21.71 -6.59
N SER A 288 -3.78 20.58 -6.32
CA SER A 288 -3.13 19.34 -5.90
C SER A 288 -3.62 18.16 -6.70
N SER A 289 -2.74 17.18 -6.91
CA SER A 289 -3.09 15.85 -7.39
C SER A 289 -2.43 14.79 -6.54
N LEU A 290 -3.18 13.77 -6.16
CA LEU A 290 -2.72 12.60 -5.42
C LEU A 290 -3.05 11.33 -6.22
N ASN A 291 -2.05 10.48 -6.42
CA ASN A 291 -2.22 9.19 -7.10
C ASN A 291 -1.88 8.06 -6.12
N MET A 292 -2.71 7.03 -6.08
CA MET A 292 -2.53 5.82 -5.30
C MET A 292 -2.61 4.59 -6.23
N TYR A 293 -1.47 3.97 -6.46
CA TYR A 293 -1.36 2.83 -7.37
C TYR A 293 -1.61 1.49 -6.66
N VAL A 294 -2.40 0.63 -7.31
CA VAL A 294 -2.66 -0.76 -6.93
C VAL A 294 -2.14 -1.69 -8.02
N ASP A 295 -1.11 -2.46 -7.69
CA ASP A 295 -0.57 -3.49 -8.60
C ASP A 295 -1.30 -4.81 -8.36
N LEU A 296 -2.23 -5.19 -9.24
CA LEU A 296 -3.07 -6.38 -9.04
C LEU A 296 -2.29 -7.70 -9.12
N GLN A 297 -1.09 -7.70 -9.73
CA GLN A 297 -0.29 -8.91 -9.96
C GLN A 297 0.79 -9.12 -8.89
N ASN A 298 1.37 -8.04 -8.37
CA ASN A 298 2.49 -8.08 -7.41
C ASN A 298 2.10 -7.68 -5.98
N SER A 299 0.87 -7.23 -5.75
CA SER A 299 0.42 -6.88 -4.40
C SER A 299 0.11 -8.15 -3.61
N ASN A 300 0.63 -8.21 -2.38
CA ASN A 300 0.05 -9.12 -1.39
C ASN A 300 -1.35 -8.58 -1.04
N ILE A 301 -2.37 -9.03 -1.77
CA ILE A 301 -3.77 -8.56 -1.67
C ILE A 301 -4.32 -8.69 -0.24
N VAL A 302 -3.67 -9.50 0.61
CA VAL A 302 -3.98 -9.66 2.04
C VAL A 302 -3.54 -8.46 2.89
N THR A 303 -2.46 -7.76 2.52
CA THR A 303 -1.95 -6.56 3.21
C THR A 303 -1.40 -5.55 2.19
N PRO A 304 -2.27 -4.88 1.42
CA PRO A 304 -1.81 -4.06 0.31
C PRO A 304 -0.99 -2.88 0.82
N LYS A 305 0.09 -2.61 0.10
CA LYS A 305 0.94 -1.43 0.31
C LYS A 305 0.70 -0.48 -0.83
N PHE A 306 0.36 0.75 -0.48
CA PHE A 306 0.10 1.78 -1.46
C PHE A 306 1.24 2.76 -1.49
N THR A 307 1.62 3.17 -2.70
CA THR A 307 2.53 4.31 -2.90
C THR A 307 1.69 5.49 -3.34
N PHE A 308 1.79 6.57 -2.58
CA PHE A 308 1.19 7.84 -2.90
C PHE A 308 2.22 8.71 -3.60
N VAL A 309 1.79 9.41 -4.66
CA VAL A 309 2.55 10.50 -5.27
C VAL A 309 1.66 11.72 -5.26
N MET A 310 2.13 12.78 -4.61
CA MET A 310 1.43 14.05 -4.60
C MET A 310 2.20 15.09 -5.41
N TYR A 311 1.48 15.86 -6.19
CA TYR A 311 2.00 16.96 -6.98
C TYR A 311 1.14 18.21 -6.77
N SER A 312 1.78 19.33 -6.45
CA SER A 312 1.13 20.64 -6.44
C SER A 312 1.95 21.60 -7.30
N PRO A 313 1.49 21.92 -8.53
CA PRO A 313 2.22 22.84 -9.40
C PRO A 313 2.21 24.27 -8.85
N GLN A 314 1.09 24.71 -8.28
CA GLN A 314 0.93 26.07 -7.76
C GLN A 314 1.79 26.32 -6.52
N ILE A 315 1.96 25.32 -5.66
CA ILE A 315 2.82 25.42 -4.46
C ILE A 315 4.25 24.94 -4.77
N GLY A 316 4.45 24.29 -5.93
CA GLY A 316 5.75 23.87 -6.44
C GLY A 316 6.34 22.70 -5.67
N PHE A 317 5.63 21.60 -5.46
CA PHE A 317 6.24 20.40 -4.85
C PHE A 317 5.77 19.07 -5.43
N GLN A 318 6.62 18.06 -5.24
CA GLN A 318 6.30 16.65 -5.46
C GLN A 318 6.74 15.83 -4.24
N THR A 319 5.88 14.96 -3.74
CA THR A 319 6.17 14.07 -2.60
C THR A 319 5.75 12.62 -2.85
N THR A 320 6.22 11.72 -1.98
CA THR A 320 5.76 10.33 -1.96
C THR A 320 5.61 9.78 -0.54
N ALA A 321 4.63 8.92 -0.33
CA ALA A 321 4.42 8.20 0.92
C ALA A 321 4.07 6.74 0.67
N GLN A 322 4.19 5.90 1.70
CA GLN A 322 3.73 4.53 1.68
C GLN A 322 2.94 4.18 2.94
N ILE A 323 1.82 3.47 2.77
CA ILE A 323 1.02 2.95 3.88
C ILE A 323 0.78 1.44 3.73
N VAL A 324 0.44 0.80 4.85
CA VAL A 324 -0.16 -0.54 4.87
C VAL A 324 -1.65 -0.35 5.10
N ALA A 325 -2.48 -0.76 4.15
CA ALA A 325 -3.93 -0.49 4.13
C ALA A 325 -4.64 -0.88 5.43
N SER A 326 -4.30 -2.05 5.97
CA SER A 326 -4.92 -2.62 7.17
C SER A 326 -4.72 -1.80 8.44
N ASN A 327 -3.82 -0.80 8.41
CA ASN A 327 -3.45 -0.01 9.57
C ASN A 327 -3.83 1.46 9.44
N TYR A 328 -4.29 1.91 8.27
CA TYR A 328 -4.64 3.31 8.06
C TYR A 328 -6.08 3.54 8.50
N THR A 329 -6.28 4.52 9.39
CA THR A 329 -7.58 4.79 10.02
C THR A 329 -8.40 5.87 9.31
N GLY A 330 -7.84 6.54 8.29
CA GLY A 330 -8.48 7.69 7.67
C GLY A 330 -8.11 9.02 8.31
N ASN A 331 -7.86 9.04 9.63
CA ASN A 331 -7.60 10.28 10.39
C ASN A 331 -6.15 10.41 10.88
N GLN A 332 -5.29 9.45 10.53
CA GLN A 332 -3.90 9.43 10.98
C GLN A 332 -3.00 10.17 9.98
N ASP A 333 -2.24 11.15 10.46
CA ASP A 333 -1.16 11.75 9.69
C ASP A 333 -0.06 10.72 9.36
N ILE A 334 0.38 10.76 8.10
CA ILE A 334 1.52 9.99 7.60
C ILE A 334 2.64 10.92 7.12
N TYR A 335 3.84 10.34 6.99
CA TYR A 335 5.00 11.08 6.53
C TYR A 335 5.18 10.99 5.02
N PHE A 336 5.17 12.14 4.35
CA PHE A 336 5.48 12.31 2.95
C PHE A 336 6.94 12.71 2.75
N SER A 337 7.67 11.91 1.99
CA SER A 337 9.04 12.22 1.57
C SER A 337 9.01 13.20 0.40
N VAL A 338 9.65 14.36 0.53
CA VAL A 338 9.77 15.34 -0.55
C VAL A 338 10.73 14.83 -1.63
N ILE A 339 10.24 14.78 -2.87
CA ILE A 339 11.01 14.42 -4.07
C ILE A 339 11.61 15.67 -4.69
N LYS A 340 10.77 16.68 -4.92
CA LYS A 340 11.13 17.94 -5.58
C LYS A 340 10.38 19.11 -4.93
N THR A 341 11.03 20.26 -4.88
CA THR A 341 10.40 21.54 -4.53
C THR A 341 10.92 22.61 -5.48
N ILE A 342 10.03 23.51 -5.89
CA ILE A 342 10.29 24.70 -6.69
C ILE A 342 9.73 25.84 -5.83
N GLY A 343 10.61 26.55 -5.11
CA GLY A 343 10.22 27.64 -4.21
C GLY A 343 10.50 27.39 -2.72
N SER A 344 9.82 28.15 -1.85
CA SER A 344 10.14 28.32 -0.43
C SER A 344 9.23 27.56 0.54
N ALA A 345 8.33 26.69 0.05
CA ALA A 345 7.38 25.96 0.90
C ALA A 345 8.12 25.14 1.98
N SER A 346 7.78 25.39 3.25
CA SER A 346 8.39 24.69 4.38
C SER A 346 8.00 23.21 4.37
N SER A 347 8.89 22.34 4.88
CA SER A 347 8.57 20.91 4.99
C SER A 347 7.34 20.65 5.85
N SER A 348 7.09 21.46 6.89
CA SER A 348 5.89 21.36 7.73
C SER A 348 4.61 21.72 6.97
N SER A 349 4.64 22.78 6.15
CA SER A 349 3.49 23.16 5.33
C SER A 349 3.15 22.07 4.32
N ILE A 350 4.18 21.49 3.69
CA ILE A 350 4.00 20.36 2.75
C ILE A 350 3.36 19.17 3.46
N GLN A 351 3.80 18.79 4.68
CA GLN A 351 3.17 17.68 5.40
C GLN A 351 1.69 17.93 5.72
N LYS A 352 1.34 19.15 6.14
CA LYS A 352 -0.06 19.51 6.46
C LYS A 352 -0.96 19.38 5.23
N ILE A 353 -0.53 19.94 4.10
CA ILE A 353 -1.26 19.88 2.84
C ILE A 353 -1.40 18.42 2.39
N CYS A 354 -0.32 17.65 2.40
CA CYS A 354 -0.37 16.26 1.96
C CYS A 354 -1.31 15.39 2.80
N ASN A 355 -1.35 15.59 4.11
CA ASN A 355 -2.26 14.82 4.97
C ASN A 355 -3.71 15.28 4.82
N SER A 356 -3.97 16.58 4.70
CA SER A 356 -5.33 17.10 4.45
C SER A 356 -5.91 16.53 3.15
N ASP A 357 -5.15 16.60 2.05
CA ASP A 357 -5.58 16.07 0.75
C ASP A 357 -5.73 14.54 0.78
N LEU A 358 -4.89 13.83 1.55
CA LEU A 358 -5.04 12.38 1.72
C LEU A 358 -6.35 12.02 2.41
N GLN A 359 -6.74 12.74 3.47
CA GLN A 359 -7.99 12.48 4.19
C GLN A 359 -9.19 12.69 3.26
N LEU A 360 -9.21 13.80 2.52
CA LEU A 360 -10.26 14.09 1.52
C LEU A 360 -10.31 13.03 0.40
N ALA A 361 -9.15 12.56 -0.07
CA ALA A 361 -9.07 11.51 -1.08
C ALA A 361 -9.79 10.23 -0.62
N PHE A 362 -9.58 9.81 0.63
CA PHE A 362 -10.20 8.60 1.18
C PHE A 362 -11.72 8.71 1.31
N VAL A 363 -12.22 9.86 1.77
CA VAL A 363 -13.66 10.11 1.89
C VAL A 363 -14.35 9.98 0.54
N GLY A 364 -13.85 10.65 -0.50
CA GLY A 364 -14.48 10.60 -1.81
C GLY A 364 -14.26 9.27 -2.56
N TRP A 365 -13.18 8.54 -2.31
CA TRP A 365 -13.03 7.17 -2.85
C TRP A 365 -14.00 6.18 -2.20
N GLU A 366 -14.26 6.28 -0.90
CA GLU A 366 -15.28 5.47 -0.23
C GLU A 366 -16.67 5.73 -0.85
N GLU A 367 -17.03 7.00 -1.00
CA GLU A 367 -18.30 7.41 -1.60
C GLU A 367 -18.43 6.95 -3.05
N LEU A 368 -17.39 7.12 -3.87
CA LEU A 368 -17.36 6.67 -5.26
C LEU A 368 -17.54 5.14 -5.36
N LEU A 369 -16.85 4.37 -4.52
CA LEU A 369 -16.96 2.91 -4.50
C LEU A 369 -18.36 2.47 -4.09
N ALA A 370 -18.87 3.00 -2.97
CA ALA A 370 -20.17 2.63 -2.43
C ALA A 370 -21.28 2.96 -3.43
N GLY A 371 -21.27 4.19 -3.97
CA GLY A 371 -22.33 4.70 -4.86
C GLY A 371 -22.34 4.09 -6.26
N LYS A 372 -21.20 3.58 -6.76
CA LYS A 372 -21.14 2.97 -8.10
C LYS A 372 -21.15 1.44 -8.07
N THR A 373 -20.47 0.83 -7.10
CA THR A 373 -20.12 -0.59 -7.18
C THR A 373 -20.68 -1.43 -6.03
N GLY A 374 -21.19 -0.81 -4.95
CA GLY A 374 -21.54 -1.51 -3.71
C GLY A 374 -20.32 -2.07 -2.95
N LEU A 375 -19.11 -1.75 -3.39
CA LEU A 375 -17.87 -2.01 -2.68
C LEU A 375 -17.54 -0.87 -1.71
N THR A 376 -16.64 -1.15 -0.77
CA THR A 376 -16.11 -0.18 0.20
C THR A 376 -14.59 -0.31 0.26
N LEU A 377 -13.88 0.71 0.74
CA LEU A 377 -12.44 0.62 0.98
C LEU A 377 -12.12 -0.52 1.96
N LYS A 378 -13.00 -0.78 2.93
CA LYS A 378 -12.89 -1.94 3.83
C LYS A 378 -12.88 -3.27 3.06
N LYS A 379 -13.79 -3.46 2.10
CA LYS A 379 -13.82 -4.64 1.21
C LYS A 379 -12.57 -4.76 0.33
N LEU A 380 -11.88 -3.65 0.07
CA LEU A 380 -10.60 -3.59 -0.65
C LEU A 380 -9.37 -3.70 0.28
N GLY A 381 -9.56 -3.91 1.58
CA GLY A 381 -8.47 -4.20 2.52
C GLY A 381 -8.03 -3.05 3.43
N PHE A 382 -8.70 -1.89 3.39
CA PHE A 382 -8.53 -0.82 4.37
C PHE A 382 -9.29 -1.15 5.68
N LEU A 383 -8.86 -2.21 6.35
CA LEU A 383 -9.61 -2.82 7.46
C LEU A 383 -9.78 -1.93 8.69
N ALA A 384 -8.86 -0.97 8.89
CA ALA A 384 -8.89 -0.02 10.01
C ALA A 384 -9.56 1.31 9.64
N TYR A 385 -9.92 1.52 8.37
CA TYR A 385 -10.60 2.72 7.92
C TYR A 385 -12.08 2.66 8.30
N SER A 386 -12.55 3.72 8.95
CA SER A 386 -13.97 4.01 9.11
C SER A 386 -14.29 5.26 8.30
N ALA A 387 -15.35 5.19 7.48
CA ALA A 387 -15.97 6.41 6.99
C ALA A 387 -16.54 7.14 8.23
N ASN A 388 -15.99 8.31 8.52
CA ASN A 388 -16.52 9.17 9.57
C ASN A 388 -17.63 10.05 9.01
#